data_AF-A0A5Q0H7Q8-F1
#
_entry.id   AF-A0A5Q0H7Q8-F1
#
_cell.length_a   1.000
_cell.length_b   1.000
_cell.length_c   1.000
_cell.angle_alpha   90.00
_cell.angle_beta   90.00
_cell.angle_gamma   90.00
#
_symmetry.space_group_name_H-M   'P 1'
#
loop_
_entity.id
_entity.type
_entity.pdbx_description
1 polymer ?
#
loop_
_entity_poly.entity_id
_entity_poly.type
_entity_poly.pdbx_seq_one_letter_code
_entity_poly.pdbx_strand_id
1 'polypeptide(L)'
;MSDRRNAIACALVVSTALGAFLALRAVLVPPVPVDDARAVAAAVLTAARGADAGGVVGAVDRVLPGEARAVVVRPARPGEPPARPGRPPGREADHRVVVVVGDLDRAAVASLAADGGVIGSATTPDGWWAAVSVPAAGPARVGPALALLVAAALLGAAATEVPHRTTRRREALVRGLAGVVADLPEDVAARVREVLAVRAVVPDGLPVDDRHHHVVATEATGDPALVDTVARTLRPGCADGHRLVVRPEVVVYVRAVRTPPQ
;
A
#
# COMPACT_ATOMS: atom_id res chain seq x y z
N MET A 1 41.95 12.83 -3.99
CA MET A 1 41.82 11.35 -3.92
C MET A 1 40.50 10.88 -3.28
N SER A 2 39.80 11.68 -2.48
CA SER A 2 38.49 11.31 -1.91
C SER A 2 37.40 11.11 -2.97
N ASP A 3 37.36 11.96 -4.00
CA ASP A 3 36.25 11.94 -4.98
C ASP A 3 36.19 10.67 -5.81
N ARG A 4 37.36 10.10 -6.15
CA ARG A 4 37.43 8.85 -6.91
C ARG A 4 36.99 7.65 -6.07
N ARG A 5 37.26 7.64 -4.76
CA ARG A 5 36.81 6.58 -3.84
C ARG A 5 35.30 6.66 -3.61
N ASN A 6 34.75 7.87 -3.46
CA ASN A 6 33.32 8.08 -3.31
C ASN A 6 32.55 7.71 -4.58
N ALA A 7 33.09 8.04 -5.76
CA ALA A 7 32.50 7.66 -7.04
C ALA A 7 32.45 6.13 -7.21
N ILE A 8 33.51 5.42 -6.82
CA ILE A 8 33.56 3.95 -6.88
C ILE A 8 32.56 3.34 -5.89
N ALA A 9 32.50 3.84 -4.65
CA ALA A 9 31.55 3.36 -3.65
C ALA A 9 30.09 3.55 -4.10
N CYS A 10 29.76 4.72 -4.65
CA CYS A 10 28.43 5.02 -5.15
C CYS A 10 28.04 4.11 -6.33
N ALA A 11 28.95 3.90 -7.29
CA ALA A 11 28.73 2.98 -8.42
C ALA A 11 28.50 1.54 -7.95
N LEU A 12 29.21 1.10 -6.91
CA LEU A 12 29.07 -0.25 -6.34
C LEU A 12 27.72 -0.42 -5.64
N VAL A 13 27.28 0.57 -4.87
CA VAL A 13 25.96 0.56 -4.21
C VAL A 13 24.84 0.54 -5.24
N VAL A 14 24.87 1.43 -6.25
CA VAL A 14 23.86 1.48 -7.31
C VAL A 14 23.81 0.16 -8.10
N SER A 15 24.96 -0.41 -8.43
CA SER A 15 25.03 -1.68 -9.17
C SER A 15 24.51 -2.86 -8.34
N THR A 16 24.84 -2.92 -7.05
CA THR A 16 24.38 -3.98 -6.14
C THR A 16 22.88 -3.90 -5.93
N ALA A 17 22.36 -2.69 -5.76
CA ALA A 17 20.95 -2.41 -5.66
C ALA A 17 20.17 -2.73 -6.95
N LEU A 18 20.71 -2.37 -8.11
CA LEU A 18 20.12 -2.73 -9.40
C LEU A 18 20.14 -4.24 -9.60
N GLY A 19 21.23 -4.91 -9.23
CA GLY A 19 21.33 -6.37 -9.21
C GLY A 19 20.30 -7.03 -8.30
N ALA A 20 20.13 -6.50 -7.08
CA ALA A 20 19.10 -6.94 -6.15
C ALA A 20 17.69 -6.70 -6.72
N PHE A 21 17.43 -5.53 -7.30
CA PHE A 21 16.16 -5.22 -7.97
C PHE A 21 15.88 -6.20 -9.13
N LEU A 22 16.88 -6.50 -9.96
CA LEU A 22 16.73 -7.41 -11.11
C LEU A 22 16.57 -8.87 -10.67
N ALA A 23 17.33 -9.32 -9.68
CA ALA A 23 17.19 -10.65 -9.09
C ALA A 23 15.84 -10.79 -8.39
N LEU A 24 15.38 -9.77 -7.67
CA LEU A 24 14.07 -9.77 -7.05
C LEU A 24 12.96 -9.68 -8.09
N ARG A 25 13.13 -8.91 -9.17
CA ARG A 25 12.22 -8.92 -10.32
C ARG A 25 12.13 -10.31 -10.91
N ALA A 26 13.23 -11.05 -11.05
CA ALA A 26 13.21 -12.44 -11.51
C ALA A 26 12.47 -13.39 -10.54
N VAL A 27 12.54 -13.11 -9.23
CA VAL A 27 11.83 -13.85 -8.16
C VAL A 27 10.36 -13.41 -8.02
N LEU A 28 10.03 -12.20 -8.47
CA LEU A 28 8.71 -11.57 -8.45
C LEU A 28 8.04 -11.56 -9.83
N VAL A 29 8.70 -12.09 -10.87
CA VAL A 29 7.99 -12.49 -12.09
C VAL A 29 6.95 -13.47 -11.59
N PRO A 30 5.65 -13.15 -11.69
CA PRO A 30 4.63 -14.09 -11.25
C PRO A 30 4.93 -15.42 -11.96
N PRO A 31 4.88 -16.56 -11.26
CA PRO A 31 5.01 -17.85 -11.92
C PRO A 31 4.10 -17.82 -13.15
N VAL A 32 4.64 -18.25 -14.30
CA VAL A 32 3.86 -18.31 -15.55
C VAL A 32 2.54 -18.98 -15.17
N PRO A 33 1.41 -18.28 -15.33
CA PRO A 33 0.14 -18.82 -14.88
C PRO A 33 -0.03 -20.16 -15.59
N VAL A 34 -0.43 -21.17 -14.83
CA VAL A 34 -0.62 -22.54 -15.37
C VAL A 34 -1.62 -22.50 -16.52
N ASP A 35 -2.55 -21.55 -16.46
CA ASP A 35 -3.54 -21.25 -17.47
C ASP A 35 -3.25 -19.94 -18.22
N ASP A 36 -3.38 -19.97 -19.55
CA ASP A 36 -3.29 -18.76 -20.38
C ASP A 36 -4.44 -17.80 -20.04
N ALA A 37 -4.13 -16.75 -19.26
CA ALA A 37 -5.11 -15.75 -18.82
C ALA A 37 -5.91 -15.11 -19.97
N ARG A 38 -5.35 -15.05 -21.19
CA ARG A 38 -6.07 -14.56 -22.37
C ARG A 38 -7.07 -15.59 -22.89
N ALA A 39 -6.71 -16.87 -22.86
CA ALA A 39 -7.63 -17.96 -23.19
C ALA A 39 -8.78 -18.04 -22.17
N VAL A 40 -8.49 -17.89 -20.88
CA VAL A 40 -9.52 -17.83 -19.81
C VAL A 40 -10.44 -16.63 -20.02
N ALA A 41 -9.90 -15.44 -20.30
CA ALA A 41 -10.72 -14.26 -20.60
C ALA A 41 -11.62 -14.46 -21.83
N ALA A 42 -11.13 -15.12 -22.89
CA ALA A 42 -11.93 -15.44 -24.08
C ALA A 42 -13.04 -16.48 -23.78
N ALA A 43 -12.76 -17.46 -22.93
CA ALA A 43 -13.72 -18.48 -22.52
C ALA A 43 -14.82 -17.88 -21.62
N VAL A 44 -14.45 -17.03 -20.66
CA VAL A 44 -15.39 -16.24 -19.83
C VAL A 44 -16.29 -15.38 -20.70
N LEU A 45 -15.73 -14.70 -21.71
CA LEU A 45 -16.49 -13.85 -22.61
C LEU A 45 -17.48 -14.65 -23.47
N THR A 46 -17.06 -15.82 -23.96
CA THR A 46 -17.91 -16.75 -24.73
C THR A 46 -19.08 -17.26 -23.87
N ALA A 47 -18.80 -17.67 -22.64
CA ALA A 47 -19.80 -18.18 -21.71
C ALA A 47 -20.83 -17.08 -21.33
N ALA A 48 -20.36 -15.86 -21.05
CA ALA A 48 -21.22 -14.73 -20.71
C ALA A 48 -22.15 -14.32 -21.87
N ARG A 49 -21.70 -14.42 -23.13
CA ARG A 49 -22.51 -14.10 -24.31
C ARG A 49 -23.62 -15.12 -24.58
N GLY A 50 -23.40 -16.38 -24.22
CA GLY A 50 -24.39 -17.45 -24.38
C GLY A 50 -25.43 -17.49 -23.26
N ALA A 51 -25.25 -16.73 -22.19
CA ALA A 51 -26.14 -16.70 -21.04
C ALA A 51 -27.16 -15.56 -21.12
N ASP A 52 -28.33 -15.78 -20.53
CA ASP A 52 -29.29 -14.71 -20.25
C ASP A 52 -28.80 -13.83 -19.10
N ALA A 53 -29.44 -12.68 -18.88
CA ALA A 53 -28.98 -11.70 -17.89
C ALA A 53 -28.91 -12.27 -16.46
N GLY A 54 -29.77 -13.24 -16.12
CA GLY A 54 -29.75 -13.93 -14.82
C GLY A 54 -28.72 -15.06 -14.72
N GLY A 55 -28.31 -15.65 -15.84
CA GLY A 55 -27.41 -16.81 -15.90
C GLY A 55 -25.94 -16.48 -16.13
N VAL A 56 -25.57 -15.21 -16.36
CA VAL A 56 -24.17 -14.81 -16.64
C VAL A 56 -23.23 -15.27 -15.53
N VAL A 57 -23.60 -15.07 -14.26
CA VAL A 57 -22.76 -15.45 -13.11
C VAL A 57 -22.45 -16.95 -13.13
N GLY A 58 -23.47 -17.80 -13.23
CA GLY A 58 -23.28 -19.26 -13.25
C GLY A 58 -22.64 -19.80 -14.53
N ALA A 59 -22.72 -19.09 -15.66
CA ALA A 59 -22.00 -19.44 -16.88
C ALA A 59 -20.51 -19.11 -16.79
N VAL A 60 -20.18 -17.96 -16.21
CA VAL A 60 -18.81 -17.50 -15.99
C VAL A 60 -18.13 -18.36 -14.92
N ASP A 61 -18.79 -18.64 -13.79
CA ASP A 61 -18.28 -19.47 -12.69
C ASP A 61 -17.83 -20.88 -13.14
N ARG A 62 -18.59 -21.50 -14.06
CA ARG A 62 -18.24 -22.82 -14.63
C ARG A 62 -16.95 -22.85 -15.46
N VAL A 63 -16.46 -21.68 -15.88
CA VAL A 63 -15.30 -21.54 -16.78
C VAL A 63 -14.11 -20.90 -16.07
N LEU A 64 -14.32 -20.26 -14.92
CA LEU A 64 -13.22 -19.72 -14.13
C LEU A 64 -12.45 -20.84 -13.41
N PRO A 65 -11.11 -20.86 -13.53
CA PRO A 65 -10.30 -21.79 -12.77
C PRO A 65 -10.24 -21.36 -11.30
N GLY A 66 -10.80 -22.17 -10.40
CA GLY A 66 -10.62 -22.06 -8.94
C GLY A 66 -10.77 -20.62 -8.39
N GLU A 67 -9.67 -20.09 -7.83
CA GLU A 67 -9.61 -18.76 -7.19
C GLU A 67 -9.53 -17.57 -8.18
N ALA A 68 -9.57 -17.83 -9.49
CA ALA A 68 -9.58 -16.77 -10.47
C ALA A 68 -10.83 -15.89 -10.33
N ARG A 69 -10.70 -14.65 -10.77
CA ARG A 69 -11.76 -13.64 -10.66
C ARG A 69 -11.96 -12.96 -11.99
N ALA A 70 -13.20 -12.76 -12.39
CA ALA A 70 -13.53 -12.09 -13.65
C ALA A 70 -14.46 -10.90 -13.46
N VAL A 71 -14.24 -9.90 -14.31
CA VAL A 71 -15.16 -8.79 -14.54
C VAL A 71 -15.61 -8.87 -15.99
N VAL A 72 -16.91 -9.01 -16.20
CA VAL A 72 -17.52 -8.98 -17.52
C VAL A 72 -18.37 -7.73 -17.66
N VAL A 73 -18.12 -6.97 -18.72
CA VAL A 73 -18.87 -5.77 -19.06
C VAL A 73 -19.66 -6.04 -20.32
N ARG A 74 -20.98 -5.94 -20.19
CA ARG A 74 -21.92 -6.05 -21.31
C ARG A 74 -22.22 -4.65 -21.88
N PRO A 75 -22.08 -4.44 -23.19
CA PRO A 75 -22.47 -3.17 -23.80
C PRO A 75 -24.01 -3.04 -23.80
N ALA A 76 -24.51 -1.83 -23.61
CA ALA A 76 -25.95 -1.57 -23.67
C ALA A 76 -26.50 -1.65 -25.10
N ARG A 77 -25.65 -1.38 -26.10
CA ARG A 77 -25.97 -1.48 -27.52
C ARG A 77 -24.87 -2.22 -28.28
N PRO A 78 -25.22 -3.04 -29.30
CA PRO A 78 -24.23 -3.69 -30.14
C PRO A 78 -23.27 -2.65 -30.76
N GLY A 79 -21.95 -2.88 -30.64
CA GLY A 79 -20.92 -2.03 -31.23
C GLY A 79 -20.56 -0.77 -30.43
N GLU A 80 -21.11 -0.58 -29.23
CA GLU A 80 -20.72 0.51 -28.34
C GLU A 80 -19.41 0.14 -27.60
N PRO A 81 -18.31 0.91 -27.77
CA PRO A 81 -17.07 0.62 -27.06
C PRO A 81 -17.23 0.90 -25.55
N PRO A 82 -16.59 0.11 -24.67
CA PRO A 82 -16.60 0.40 -23.24
C PRO A 82 -16.02 1.79 -22.97
N ALA A 83 -16.69 2.60 -22.15
CA ALA A 83 -16.17 3.89 -21.74
C ALA A 83 -14.84 3.68 -21.00
N ARG A 84 -13.77 4.32 -21.48
CA ARG A 84 -12.48 4.29 -20.79
C ARG A 84 -12.64 4.95 -19.41
N PRO A 85 -12.14 4.34 -18.32
CA PRO A 85 -12.08 5.01 -17.03
C PRO A 85 -11.25 6.30 -17.18
N GLY A 86 -11.87 7.46 -16.89
CA GLY A 86 -11.22 8.78 -16.96
C GLY A 86 -11.84 9.80 -17.93
N ARG A 87 -12.94 9.49 -18.64
CA ARG A 87 -13.64 10.49 -19.47
C ARG A 87 -14.54 11.38 -18.58
N PRO A 88 -14.51 12.72 -18.72
CA PRO A 88 -15.31 13.62 -17.87
C PRO A 88 -16.82 13.38 -17.99
N PRO A 89 -17.60 13.64 -16.92
CA PRO A 89 -18.99 13.19 -16.75
C PRO A 89 -20.01 14.03 -17.54
N GLY A 90 -19.81 14.18 -18.85
CA GLY A 90 -20.70 14.98 -19.73
C GLY A 90 -21.73 14.17 -20.52
N ARG A 91 -21.59 12.84 -20.59
CA ARG A 91 -22.58 11.91 -21.15
C ARG A 91 -22.44 10.58 -20.41
N GLU A 92 -23.39 10.25 -19.55
CA GLU A 92 -23.51 8.91 -18.96
C GLU A 92 -23.67 7.90 -20.11
N ALA A 93 -22.61 7.15 -20.40
CA ALA A 93 -22.74 5.93 -21.17
C ALA A 93 -23.43 4.93 -20.24
N ASP A 94 -24.68 4.59 -20.56
CA ASP A 94 -25.57 3.74 -19.78
C ASP A 94 -25.08 2.27 -19.85
N HIS A 95 -23.90 1.96 -19.31
CA HIS A 95 -23.37 0.61 -19.26
C HIS A 95 -24.16 -0.21 -18.25
N ARG A 96 -25.07 -1.07 -18.73
CA ARG A 96 -26.12 -1.65 -17.87
C ARG A 96 -25.73 -2.85 -17.01
N VAL A 97 -24.59 -3.53 -17.22
CA VAL A 97 -24.22 -4.64 -16.32
C VAL A 97 -22.71 -4.84 -16.25
N VAL A 98 -22.15 -4.63 -15.06
CA VAL A 98 -20.83 -5.14 -14.65
C VAL A 98 -21.09 -6.39 -13.82
N VAL A 99 -20.85 -7.57 -14.38
CA VAL A 99 -20.95 -8.83 -13.63
C VAL A 99 -19.57 -9.13 -13.09
N VAL A 100 -19.43 -9.04 -11.76
CA VAL A 100 -18.27 -9.53 -11.02
C VAL A 100 -18.65 -10.90 -10.49
N VAL A 101 -17.84 -11.92 -10.81
CA VAL A 101 -18.08 -13.30 -10.36
C VAL A 101 -16.97 -13.69 -9.39
N GLY A 102 -17.38 -14.05 -8.15
CA GLY A 102 -16.55 -14.32 -6.97
C GLY A 102 -16.97 -13.49 -5.75
N ASP A 103 -16.61 -13.91 -4.53
CA ASP A 103 -16.83 -13.11 -3.32
C ASP A 103 -15.86 -11.92 -3.30
N LEU A 104 -16.32 -10.67 -3.53
CA LEU A 104 -15.80 -9.48 -2.82
C LEU A 104 -16.41 -8.10 -3.19
N ASP A 105 -16.29 -7.25 -2.17
CA ASP A 105 -16.42 -5.80 -2.02
C ASP A 105 -15.64 -4.94 -3.05
N ARG A 106 -16.03 -3.68 -3.25
CA ARG A 106 -15.44 -2.70 -4.18
C ARG A 106 -13.92 -2.51 -4.02
N ALA A 107 -13.39 -2.78 -2.82
CA ALA A 107 -11.95 -2.76 -2.55
C ALA A 107 -11.17 -3.84 -3.33
N ALA A 108 -11.80 -4.95 -3.71
CA ALA A 108 -11.14 -6.04 -4.42
C ALA A 108 -10.86 -5.76 -5.90
N VAL A 109 -11.60 -4.85 -6.55
CA VAL A 109 -11.28 -4.42 -7.92
C VAL A 109 -9.96 -3.63 -7.93
N ALA A 110 -9.68 -2.87 -6.87
CA ALA A 110 -8.38 -2.22 -6.67
C ALA A 110 -7.31 -3.23 -6.22
N SER A 111 -7.67 -4.21 -5.37
CA SER A 111 -6.74 -5.28 -4.92
C SER A 111 -6.32 -6.21 -6.05
N LEU A 112 -7.19 -6.50 -7.02
CA LEU A 112 -6.90 -7.35 -8.19
C LEU A 112 -5.67 -6.88 -8.98
N ALA A 113 -5.41 -5.57 -8.99
CA ALA A 113 -4.24 -4.97 -9.63
C ALA A 113 -3.02 -4.88 -8.68
N ALA A 114 -3.24 -4.89 -7.37
CA ALA A 114 -2.20 -4.78 -6.35
C ALA A 114 -1.56 -6.14 -6.00
N ASP A 115 -2.31 -7.23 -6.08
CA ASP A 115 -1.88 -8.57 -5.62
C ASP A 115 -1.07 -9.39 -6.63
N GLY A 116 -0.61 -8.77 -7.73
CA GLY A 116 0.34 -9.41 -8.65
C GLY A 116 -0.21 -10.53 -9.53
N GLY A 117 -1.55 -10.65 -9.65
CA GLY A 117 -2.19 -11.57 -10.59
C GLY A 117 -1.93 -11.20 -12.06
N VAL A 118 -1.91 -12.20 -12.95
CA VAL A 118 -1.80 -11.94 -14.40
C VAL A 118 -3.17 -11.53 -14.93
N ILE A 119 -3.24 -10.32 -15.49
CA ILE A 119 -4.47 -9.77 -16.03
C ILE A 119 -4.58 -10.14 -17.52
N GLY A 120 -5.49 -11.05 -17.84
CA GLY A 120 -5.94 -11.32 -19.20
C GLY A 120 -7.11 -10.40 -19.56
N SER A 121 -7.20 -9.96 -20.82
CA SER A 121 -8.39 -9.28 -21.31
C SER A 121 -8.77 -9.75 -22.71
N ALA A 122 -10.07 -9.77 -22.99
CA ALA A 122 -10.65 -10.12 -24.28
C ALA A 122 -11.77 -9.14 -24.63
N THR A 123 -11.88 -8.83 -25.92
CA THR A 123 -12.96 -8.05 -26.51
C THR A 123 -13.57 -8.78 -27.68
N THR A 124 -14.86 -8.59 -27.90
CA THR A 124 -15.53 -9.05 -29.12
C THR A 124 -15.89 -7.87 -30.03
N PRO A 125 -16.09 -8.09 -31.35
CA PRO A 125 -16.45 -7.03 -32.30
C PRO A 125 -17.76 -6.30 -31.97
N ASP A 126 -18.67 -6.94 -31.24
CA ASP A 126 -19.96 -6.38 -30.81
C ASP A 126 -19.89 -5.60 -29.48
N GLY A 127 -18.69 -5.40 -28.92
CA GLY A 127 -18.45 -4.48 -27.80
C GLY A 127 -18.43 -5.11 -26.41
N TRP A 128 -18.50 -6.44 -26.29
CA TRP A 128 -18.29 -7.09 -25.01
C TRP A 128 -16.82 -7.05 -24.60
N TRP A 129 -16.58 -6.93 -23.31
CA TRP A 129 -15.25 -6.93 -22.73
C TRP A 129 -15.23 -7.79 -21.47
N ALA A 130 -14.19 -8.59 -21.30
CA ALA A 130 -13.89 -9.27 -20.06
C ALA A 130 -12.43 -9.01 -19.67
N ALA A 131 -12.21 -8.79 -18.37
CA ALA A 131 -10.90 -8.91 -17.75
C ALA A 131 -10.94 -10.00 -16.69
N VAL A 132 -9.88 -10.79 -16.65
CA VAL A 132 -9.73 -11.88 -15.67
C VAL A 132 -8.40 -11.67 -14.97
N SER A 133 -8.40 -11.76 -13.64
CA SER A 133 -7.19 -11.94 -12.85
C SER A 133 -7.11 -13.39 -12.43
N VAL A 134 -6.05 -14.06 -12.85
CA VAL A 134 -5.71 -15.40 -12.39
C VAL A 134 -4.69 -15.23 -11.27
N PRO A 135 -4.99 -15.67 -10.03
CA PRO A 135 -4.00 -15.64 -8.96
C PRO A 135 -2.80 -16.47 -9.39
N ALA A 136 -1.62 -15.88 -9.30
CA ALA A 136 -0.39 -16.62 -9.51
C ALA A 136 -0.28 -17.67 -8.39
N ALA A 137 -0.16 -18.95 -8.74
CA ALA A 137 -0.01 -20.02 -7.75
C ALA A 137 1.28 -19.81 -6.94
N GLY A 138 1.15 -19.18 -5.78
CA GLY A 138 2.25 -18.94 -4.86
C GLY A 138 1.84 -18.04 -3.69
N PRO A 139 2.36 -18.26 -2.48
CA PRO A 139 2.07 -17.40 -1.34
C PRO A 139 2.47 -15.96 -1.65
N ALA A 140 1.60 -14.99 -1.31
CA ALA A 140 1.88 -13.56 -1.47
C ALA A 140 3.24 -13.25 -0.86
N ARG A 141 4.21 -12.90 -1.71
CA ARG A 141 5.59 -12.63 -1.30
C ARG A 141 5.70 -11.20 -0.77
N VAL A 142 5.03 -10.93 0.34
CA VAL A 142 5.03 -9.64 1.05
C VAL A 142 6.44 -9.25 1.46
N GLY A 143 7.26 -10.21 1.90
CA GLY A 143 8.65 -9.99 2.28
C GLY A 143 9.50 -9.36 1.17
N PRO A 144 9.55 -9.93 -0.05
CA PRO A 144 10.24 -9.33 -1.20
C PRO A 144 9.74 -7.94 -1.62
N ALA A 145 8.42 -7.68 -1.64
CA ALA A 145 7.89 -6.35 -1.98
C ALA A 145 8.34 -5.29 -0.94
N LEU A 146 8.34 -5.68 0.33
CA LEU A 146 8.81 -4.85 1.42
C LEU A 146 10.33 -4.65 1.39
N ALA A 147 11.09 -5.71 1.08
CA ALA A 147 12.53 -5.63 0.86
C ALA A 147 12.89 -4.72 -0.32
N LEU A 148 12.06 -4.67 -1.37
CA LEU A 148 12.17 -3.74 -2.50
C LEU A 148 11.97 -2.29 -2.07
N LEU A 149 10.98 -2.04 -1.22
CA LEU A 149 10.69 -0.72 -0.70
C LEU A 149 11.82 -0.22 0.21
N VAL A 150 12.35 -1.10 1.05
CA VAL A 150 13.53 -0.84 1.90
C VAL A 150 14.79 -0.63 1.04
N ALA A 151 15.03 -1.46 0.02
CA ALA A 151 16.16 -1.32 -0.89
C ALA A 151 16.10 -0.01 -1.70
N ALA A 152 14.91 0.38 -2.17
CA ALA A 152 14.69 1.65 -2.86
C ALA A 152 14.92 2.86 -1.94
N ALA A 153 14.48 2.76 -0.67
CA ALA A 153 14.74 3.78 0.34
C ALA A 153 16.24 3.90 0.66
N LEU A 154 16.93 2.77 0.81
CA LEU A 154 18.38 2.70 1.04
C LEU A 154 19.19 3.23 -0.15
N LEU A 155 18.78 2.92 -1.38
CA LEU A 155 19.30 3.50 -2.62
C LEU A 155 19.14 5.02 -2.66
N GLY A 156 17.95 5.50 -2.32
CA GLY A 156 17.67 6.93 -2.21
C GLY A 156 18.56 7.60 -1.17
N ALA A 157 18.81 6.93 -0.03
CA ALA A 157 19.69 7.42 1.03
C ALA A 157 21.17 7.41 0.60
N ALA A 158 21.66 6.35 -0.04
CA ALA A 158 23.03 6.26 -0.51
C ALA A 158 23.34 7.24 -1.66
N ALA A 159 22.37 7.47 -2.55
CA ALA A 159 22.48 8.51 -3.59
C ALA A 159 22.50 9.93 -3.00
N THR A 160 22.16 10.11 -1.72
CA THR A 160 22.23 11.39 -1.00
C THR A 160 23.53 11.59 -0.22
N GLU A 161 24.60 10.82 -0.43
CA GLU A 161 25.95 11.16 0.08
C GLU A 161 26.68 12.23 -0.78
N VAL A 162 25.94 13.23 -1.29
CA VAL A 162 26.50 14.40 -2.01
C VAL A 162 26.51 15.61 -1.05
N PRO A 163 27.64 16.29 -0.79
CA PRO A 163 27.78 17.08 0.43
C PRO A 163 26.87 18.33 0.46
N HIS A 164 26.06 18.44 1.51
CA HIS A 164 25.48 19.66 2.11
C HIS A 164 24.09 20.17 1.68
N ARG A 165 23.46 19.65 0.61
CA ARG A 165 21.99 19.84 0.39
C ARG A 165 21.13 18.72 1.00
N THR A 166 21.77 17.84 1.78
CA THR A 166 21.29 16.49 2.08
C THR A 166 20.57 16.35 3.40
N THR A 167 20.85 17.20 4.39
CA THR A 167 20.24 17.07 5.72
C THR A 167 18.74 17.29 5.69
N ARG A 168 18.25 18.31 4.95
CA ARG A 168 16.80 18.57 4.81
C ARG A 168 16.07 17.47 4.02
N ARG A 169 16.73 16.91 3.00
CA ARG A 169 16.14 15.85 2.17
C ARG A 169 16.12 14.51 2.92
N ARG A 170 17.20 14.18 3.62
CA ARG A 170 17.27 13.04 4.55
C ARG A 170 16.19 13.20 5.63
N GLU A 171 16.06 14.37 6.23
CA GLU A 171 15.03 14.63 7.24
C GLU A 171 13.61 14.44 6.70
N ALA A 172 13.30 14.99 5.52
CA ALA A 172 11.99 14.81 4.90
C ALA A 172 11.70 13.32 4.60
N LEU A 173 12.71 12.58 4.16
CA LEU A 173 12.62 11.16 3.85
C LEU A 173 12.47 10.31 5.13
N VAL A 174 13.28 10.56 6.16
CA VAL A 174 13.18 9.91 7.47
C VAL A 174 11.83 10.22 8.09
N ARG A 175 11.33 11.47 8.00
CA ARG A 175 9.99 11.84 8.48
C ARG A 175 8.89 11.12 7.72
N GLY A 176 8.97 11.07 6.38
CA GLY A 176 8.01 10.36 5.54
C GLY A 176 7.96 8.87 5.85
N LEU A 177 9.13 8.22 5.94
CA LEU A 177 9.22 6.80 6.27
C LEU A 177 8.79 6.51 7.71
N ALA A 178 9.22 7.32 8.69
CA ALA A 178 8.84 7.14 10.10
C ALA A 178 7.33 7.30 10.32
N GLY A 179 6.65 8.11 9.51
CA GLY A 179 5.18 8.13 9.48
C GLY A 179 4.61 6.76 9.11
N VAL A 180 5.07 6.18 8.00
CA VAL A 180 4.61 4.87 7.51
C VAL A 180 4.96 3.73 8.48
N VAL A 181 6.11 3.81 9.17
CA VAL A 181 6.58 2.75 10.08
C VAL A 181 5.57 2.37 11.15
N ALA A 182 4.78 3.32 11.65
CA ALA A 182 3.79 3.03 12.70
C ALA A 182 2.59 2.21 12.22
N ASP A 183 2.36 2.13 10.89
CA ASP A 183 1.29 1.34 10.29
C ASP A 183 1.79 -0.03 9.81
N LEU A 184 3.08 -0.33 9.99
CA LEU A 184 3.69 -1.61 9.62
C LEU A 184 3.58 -2.63 10.77
N PRO A 185 3.61 -3.94 10.47
CA PRO A 185 3.82 -4.98 11.48
C PRO A 185 5.07 -4.71 12.34
N GLU A 186 5.02 -5.02 13.64
CA GLU A 186 6.06 -4.63 14.61
C GLU A 186 7.46 -5.16 14.27
N ASP A 187 7.54 -6.39 13.75
CA ASP A 187 8.78 -7.03 13.29
C ASP A 187 9.42 -6.26 12.13
N VAL A 188 8.60 -5.79 11.20
CA VAL A 188 9.02 -4.93 10.09
C VAL A 188 9.40 -3.54 10.59
N ALA A 189 8.56 -2.93 11.43
CA ALA A 189 8.78 -1.61 11.99
C ALA A 189 10.10 -1.55 12.78
N ALA A 190 10.43 -2.61 13.53
CA ALA A 190 11.70 -2.75 14.22
C ALA A 190 12.88 -2.71 13.25
N ARG A 191 12.82 -3.48 12.16
CA ARG A 191 13.91 -3.52 11.16
C ARG A 191 14.08 -2.20 10.42
N VAL A 192 12.98 -1.52 10.07
CA VAL A 192 13.05 -0.21 9.42
C VAL A 192 13.65 0.84 10.36
N ARG A 193 13.30 0.83 11.66
CA ARG A 193 13.90 1.72 12.66
C ARG A 193 15.41 1.52 12.79
N GLU A 194 15.88 0.27 12.82
CA GLU A 194 17.30 -0.08 12.85
C GLU A 194 18.04 0.47 11.63
N VAL A 195 17.46 0.27 10.43
CA VAL A 195 18.04 0.77 9.17
C VAL A 195 18.09 2.29 9.11
N LEU A 196 17.04 2.97 9.58
CA LEU A 196 16.99 4.43 9.62
C LEU A 196 17.82 5.02 10.78
N ALA A 197 18.36 4.18 11.66
CA ALA A 197 19.03 4.55 12.90
C ALA A 197 18.18 5.50 13.78
N VAL A 198 16.86 5.33 13.77
CA VAL A 198 15.94 6.11 14.60
C VAL A 198 15.45 5.30 15.78
N ARG A 199 15.28 5.96 16.93
CA ARG A 199 14.70 5.36 18.14
C ARG A 199 13.23 5.74 18.28
N ALA A 200 12.42 4.80 18.76
CA ALA A 200 11.06 5.10 19.17
C ALA A 200 11.08 6.00 20.43
N VAL A 201 10.11 6.91 20.53
CA VAL A 201 9.93 7.81 21.67
C VAL A 201 8.54 7.58 22.25
N VAL A 202 8.49 7.14 23.50
CA VAL A 202 7.27 6.86 24.27
C VAL A 202 7.35 7.65 25.58
N PRO A 203 6.81 8.87 25.64
CA PRO A 203 6.98 9.78 26.77
C PRO A 203 5.98 9.54 27.92
N ASP A 204 5.51 8.30 28.13
CA ASP A 204 4.50 8.00 29.15
C ASP A 204 4.98 8.40 30.55
N GLY A 205 4.12 9.10 31.29
CA GLY A 205 4.43 9.64 32.63
C GLY A 205 5.31 10.89 32.65
N LEU A 206 5.79 11.38 31.50
CA LEU A 206 6.56 12.63 31.44
C LEU A 206 5.64 13.86 31.37
N PRO A 207 6.09 15.04 31.84
CA PRO A 207 5.38 16.29 31.62
C PRO A 207 5.14 16.53 30.13
N VAL A 208 3.97 17.08 29.79
CA VAL A 208 3.64 17.44 28.41
C VAL A 208 4.52 18.61 27.94
N ASP A 209 5.05 18.51 26.73
CA ASP A 209 5.76 19.59 26.04
C ASP A 209 5.17 19.73 24.63
N ASP A 210 4.44 20.82 24.39
CA ASP A 210 3.75 21.09 23.11
C ASP A 210 4.69 21.15 21.89
N ARG A 211 5.99 21.39 22.11
CA ARG A 211 6.98 21.40 21.03
C ARG A 211 7.36 19.99 20.60
N HIS A 212 7.32 19.04 21.53
CA HIS A 212 7.76 17.66 21.32
C HIS A 212 6.61 16.67 21.26
N HIS A 213 5.44 16.97 21.80
CA HIS A 213 4.28 16.09 21.84
C HIS A 213 3.17 16.60 20.92
N HIS A 214 2.38 15.68 20.38
CA HIS A 214 1.14 15.99 19.69
C HIS A 214 -0.03 15.47 20.53
N VAL A 215 -0.68 16.36 21.27
CA VAL A 215 -1.80 15.99 22.15
C VAL A 215 -3.02 15.76 21.29
N VAL A 216 -3.51 14.52 21.26
CA VAL A 216 -4.67 14.12 20.42
C VAL A 216 -5.91 13.82 21.25
N ALA A 217 -5.76 13.56 22.54
CA ALA A 217 -6.86 13.35 23.48
C ALA A 217 -6.46 13.73 24.90
N THR A 218 -7.45 13.81 25.78
CA THR A 218 -7.27 14.07 27.22
C THR A 218 -7.94 12.99 28.05
N GLU A 219 -7.40 12.74 29.24
CA GLU A 219 -7.93 11.78 30.21
C GLU A 219 -8.11 12.46 31.57
N ALA A 220 -9.29 12.36 32.17
CA ALA A 220 -9.55 13.00 33.46
C ALA A 220 -8.82 12.25 34.59
N THR A 221 -8.12 12.99 35.45
CA THR A 221 -7.50 12.45 36.67
C THR A 221 -7.97 13.21 37.91
N GLY A 222 -8.10 12.48 39.02
CA GLY A 222 -8.32 13.03 40.36
C GLY A 222 -7.04 13.39 41.09
N ASP A 223 -5.88 12.90 40.62
CA ASP A 223 -4.58 13.17 41.21
C ASP A 223 -4.00 14.49 40.65
N PRO A 224 -3.84 15.54 41.47
CA PRO A 224 -3.29 16.81 41.02
C PRO A 224 -1.82 16.70 40.56
N ALA A 225 -1.06 15.68 40.99
CA ALA A 225 0.34 15.51 40.59
C ALA A 225 0.50 14.99 39.15
N LEU A 226 -0.56 14.39 38.59
CA LEU A 226 -0.57 13.86 37.22
C LEU A 226 -1.08 14.86 36.19
N VAL A 227 -1.67 15.98 36.60
CA VAL A 227 -2.16 17.01 35.67
C VAL A 227 -1.01 17.51 34.79
N ASP A 228 -1.27 17.67 33.49
CA ASP A 228 -0.29 18.09 32.47
C ASP A 228 0.86 17.08 32.25
N THR A 229 0.64 15.80 32.57
CA THR A 229 1.54 14.70 32.21
C THR A 229 0.94 13.80 31.13
N VAL A 230 1.79 13.13 30.37
CA VAL A 230 1.37 12.16 29.35
C VAL A 230 0.80 10.91 30.04
N ALA A 231 -0.51 10.68 29.88
CA ALA A 231 -1.20 9.51 30.40
C ALA A 231 -0.78 8.23 29.66
N ARG A 232 -0.79 8.28 28.33
CA ARG A 232 -0.31 7.22 27.46
C ARG A 232 -0.01 7.72 26.05
N THR A 233 0.88 7.01 25.38
CA THR A 233 1.22 7.22 23.98
C THR A 233 0.31 6.36 23.11
N LEU A 234 -0.45 6.99 22.22
CA LEU A 234 -1.26 6.27 21.22
C LEU A 234 -0.42 5.86 20.02
N ARG A 235 0.50 6.73 19.60
CA ARG A 235 1.44 6.47 18.50
C ARG A 235 2.85 6.90 18.92
N PRO A 236 3.83 5.98 18.98
CA PRO A 236 5.20 6.34 19.29
C PRO A 236 5.78 7.37 18.33
N GLY A 237 6.56 8.30 18.87
CA GLY A 237 7.36 9.22 18.07
C GLY A 237 8.63 8.54 17.55
N CYS A 238 9.39 9.26 16.73
CA CYS A 238 10.70 8.80 16.24
C CYS A 238 11.75 9.90 16.40
N ALA A 239 12.91 9.55 16.95
CA ALA A 239 14.05 10.45 17.10
C ALA A 239 15.30 9.93 16.36
N ASP A 240 15.97 10.83 15.65
CA ASP A 240 17.30 10.63 15.06
C ASP A 240 18.32 11.26 16.02
N GLY A 241 18.94 10.43 16.85
CA GLY A 241 19.75 10.86 17.99
C GLY A 241 18.95 11.66 19.02
N HIS A 242 19.32 12.94 19.20
CA HIS A 242 18.64 13.87 20.11
C HIS A 242 17.49 14.62 19.45
N ARG A 243 17.34 14.52 18.13
CA ARG A 243 16.36 15.31 17.38
C ARG A 243 15.10 14.50 17.12
N LEU A 244 13.96 15.04 17.55
CA LEU A 244 12.66 14.46 17.25
C LEU A 244 12.29 14.71 15.77
N VAL A 245 12.01 13.63 15.04
CA VAL A 245 11.67 13.68 13.60
C VAL A 245 10.15 13.56 13.40
N VAL A 246 9.51 12.71 14.21
CA VAL A 246 8.06 12.53 14.30
C VAL A 246 7.66 12.67 15.76
N ARG A 247 6.68 13.54 16.05
CA ARG A 247 6.16 13.72 17.41
C ARG A 247 5.29 12.53 17.80
N PRO A 248 5.41 11.99 19.02
CA PRO A 248 4.46 11.02 19.53
C PRO A 248 3.06 11.66 19.62
N GLU A 249 2.04 10.86 19.30
CA GLU A 249 0.65 11.20 19.57
C GLU A 249 0.30 10.70 20.97
N VAL A 250 -0.13 11.61 21.83
CA VAL A 250 -0.27 11.35 23.27
C VAL A 250 -1.65 11.73 23.79
N VAL A 251 -2.07 11.01 24.83
CA VAL A 251 -3.17 11.39 25.72
C VAL A 251 -2.58 12.08 26.94
N VAL A 252 -3.14 13.22 27.33
CA VAL A 252 -2.64 13.99 28.49
C VAL A 252 -3.66 13.97 29.61
N TYR A 253 -3.18 13.84 30.85
CA TYR A 253 -4.03 13.94 32.03
C TYR A 253 -4.50 15.38 32.25
N VAL A 254 -5.81 15.54 32.41
CA VAL A 254 -6.46 16.82 32.75
C VAL A 254 -7.22 16.68 34.06
N ARG A 255 -7.40 17.80 34.76
CA ARG A 255 -8.14 17.82 36.02
C ARG A 255 -9.59 17.38 35.79
N ALA A 256 -10.06 16.39 36.55
CA ALA A 256 -11.48 16.02 36.54
C ALA A 256 -12.35 17.22 36.93
N VAL A 257 -13.23 17.65 36.03
CA VAL A 257 -14.24 18.65 36.34
C VAL A 257 -15.24 17.99 37.27
N ARG A 258 -15.28 18.41 38.55
CA ARG A 258 -16.33 17.96 39.46
C ARG A 258 -17.66 18.47 38.93
N THR A 259 -18.46 17.59 38.34
CA THR A 259 -19.87 17.86 38.09
C THR A 259 -20.53 18.02 39.46
N PRO A 260 -21.15 19.17 39.78
CA PRO A 260 -21.83 19.34 41.05
C PRO A 260 -22.96 18.30 41.17
N PRO A 261 -23.21 17.75 42.37
CA PRO A 261 -24.35 16.85 42.57
C PRO A 261 -25.65 17.60 42.25
N GLN A 262 -26.52 16.96 41.46
CA GLN A 262 -27.88 17.42 41.15
C GLN A 262 -28.82 17.16 42.33
#